data_AF-A0A061QUT7-F1
#
_entry.id   AF-A0A061QUT7-F1
#
_cell.length_a   1.000
_cell.length_b   1.000
_cell.length_c   1.000
_cell.angle_alpha   90.00
_cell.angle_beta   90.00
_cell.angle_gamma   90.00
#
_symmetry.space_group_name_H-M   'P 1'
#
loop_
_entity.id
_entity.type
_entity.pdbx_description
1 polymer ?
#
loop_
_entity_poly.entity_id
_entity_poly.type
_entity_poly.pdbx_seq_one_letter_code
_entity_poly.pdbx_strand_id
1 'polypeptide(L)'
;MLFDEMQSPRHQHPDVLEEPLRRCALRWMIEDGLDRFIDDEDELAKAREQLKRTYNAYNADGELRVRYKRTITIAGKEYGRLYAVKGVGLQTMKREVRGALLRDAMANSPGVVYKDIDMANAQPTILLHACWGEHVPHLKDYVENREQCLKAVMEDSECSRSVAKNLFITLLYFGDYRTWCFKHGLVPREWSVTCKIARQFSEDVIAAVDAVPLRLPDAFTDKAAEMERTKRSEAAREGKPVPANLYRKQLMYIALSSYEDYIRENASRSVAEQGGKVVAHMHDGLIIRDDHGSVDLAKVFCKGAAEGAG
;
A
#
# COMPACT_ATOMS: atom_id res chain seq x y z
N MET A 1 -15.52 1.14 17.17
CA MET A 1 -15.75 -0.11 16.41
C MET A 1 -14.48 -0.55 15.66
N LEU A 2 -14.07 0.11 14.56
CA LEU A 2 -12.87 -0.28 13.79
C LEU A 2 -11.54 -0.30 14.60
N PHE A 3 -11.34 0.63 15.55
CA PHE A 3 -10.13 0.64 16.40
C PHE A 3 -10.18 -0.38 17.54
N ASP A 4 -11.39 -0.71 18.02
CA ASP A 4 -11.58 -1.74 19.05
C ASP A 4 -11.26 -3.12 18.49
N GLU A 5 -11.61 -3.37 17.23
CA GLU A 5 -11.27 -4.61 16.50
C GLU A 5 -9.76 -4.81 16.36
N MET A 6 -8.98 -3.73 16.19
CA MET A 6 -7.51 -3.82 16.12
C MET A 6 -6.86 -4.30 17.43
N GLN A 7 -7.58 -4.22 18.56
CA GLN A 7 -7.10 -4.71 19.86
C GLN A 7 -7.29 -6.23 20.04
N SER A 8 -8.08 -6.87 19.17
CA SER A 8 -8.32 -8.32 19.23
C SER A 8 -7.02 -9.11 19.03
N PRO A 9 -6.88 -10.29 19.65
CA PRO A 9 -5.72 -11.15 19.46
C PRO A 9 -5.49 -11.46 17.98
N ARG A 10 -4.41 -10.90 17.43
CA ARG A 10 -4.03 -11.16 16.05
C ARG A 10 -3.61 -12.60 15.90
N HIS A 11 -4.19 -13.29 14.91
CA HIS A 11 -3.70 -14.60 14.52
C HIS A 11 -2.32 -14.44 13.89
N GLN A 12 -1.34 -15.18 14.39
CA GLN A 12 -0.01 -15.23 13.77
C GLN A 12 -0.16 -15.91 12.40
N HIS A 13 -0.32 -15.11 11.34
CA HIS A 13 -0.04 -15.61 10.00
C HIS A 13 1.42 -16.02 9.93
N PRO A 14 1.78 -17.06 9.15
CA PRO A 14 3.17 -17.37 8.96
C PRO A 14 3.85 -16.16 8.31
N ASP A 15 4.80 -15.57 9.02
CA ASP A 15 5.68 -14.53 8.50
C ASP A 15 6.58 -15.04 7.36
N VAL A 16 6.42 -16.29 6.93
CA VAL A 16 7.17 -16.93 5.86
C VAL A 16 6.19 -17.56 4.88
N LEU A 17 6.18 -17.05 3.64
CA LEU A 17 5.39 -17.60 2.55
C LEU A 17 6.29 -18.29 1.53
N GLU A 18 5.79 -19.38 0.96
CA GLU A 18 6.41 -20.05 -0.18
C GLU A 18 5.88 -19.38 -1.46
N GLU A 19 6.76 -18.68 -2.17
CA GLU A 19 6.40 -17.99 -3.40
C GLU A 19 6.59 -18.90 -4.62
N PRO A 20 5.66 -18.90 -5.60
CA PRO A 20 5.64 -19.85 -6.70
C PRO A 20 6.63 -19.51 -7.83
N LEU A 21 7.69 -18.78 -7.50
CA LEU A 21 8.69 -18.39 -8.49
C LEU A 21 9.55 -19.60 -8.83
N ARG A 22 9.81 -19.82 -10.12
CA ARG A 22 10.71 -20.87 -10.59
C ARG A 22 12.10 -20.31 -10.80
N ARG A 23 13.11 -21.03 -10.30
CA ARG A 23 14.51 -20.62 -10.38
C ARG A 23 14.98 -20.43 -11.83
N CYS A 24 14.55 -21.30 -12.75
CA CYS A 24 14.85 -21.16 -14.18
C CYS A 24 14.18 -19.95 -14.82
N ALA A 25 12.94 -19.62 -14.45
CA ALA A 25 12.25 -18.44 -14.96
C ALA A 25 12.90 -17.14 -14.46
N LEU A 26 13.31 -17.09 -13.19
CA LEU A 26 14.08 -15.98 -12.64
C LEU A 26 15.40 -15.80 -13.38
N ARG A 27 16.14 -16.90 -13.62
CA ARG A 27 17.39 -16.86 -14.38
C ARG A 27 17.19 -16.30 -15.78
N TRP A 28 16.22 -16.83 -16.52
CA TRP A 28 15.89 -16.33 -17.86
C TRP A 28 15.53 -14.85 -17.83
N MET A 29 14.73 -14.42 -16.85
CA MET A 29 14.36 -13.01 -16.70
C MET A 29 15.60 -12.12 -16.45
N ILE A 30 16.54 -12.58 -15.61
CA ILE A 30 17.81 -11.90 -15.31
C ILE A 30 18.71 -11.83 -16.54
N GLU A 31 18.78 -12.88 -17.37
CA GLU A 31 19.71 -12.97 -18.49
C GLU A 31 19.15 -12.24 -19.72
N ASP A 32 17.90 -12.53 -20.11
CA ASP A 32 17.36 -12.18 -21.43
C ASP A 32 15.95 -11.53 -21.41
N GLY A 33 15.25 -11.57 -20.28
CA GLY A 33 13.81 -11.26 -20.24
C GLY A 33 13.46 -9.81 -19.87
N LEU A 34 14.27 -9.17 -19.02
CA LEU A 34 13.90 -7.88 -18.40
C LEU A 34 13.72 -6.72 -19.40
N ASP A 35 14.55 -6.66 -20.44
CA ASP A 35 14.56 -5.55 -21.41
C ASP A 35 13.25 -5.48 -22.22
N ARG A 36 12.41 -6.53 -22.16
CA ARG A 36 11.06 -6.54 -22.75
C ARG A 36 10.02 -5.76 -21.94
N PHE A 37 10.35 -5.40 -20.70
CA PHE A 37 9.42 -4.78 -19.74
C PHE A 37 9.91 -3.42 -19.23
N ILE A 38 11.19 -3.12 -19.38
CA ILE A 38 11.81 -1.94 -18.78
C ILE A 38 12.78 -1.34 -19.79
N ASP A 39 12.41 -0.18 -20.33
CA ASP A 39 13.24 0.56 -21.30
C ASP A 39 14.27 1.48 -20.61
N ASP A 40 13.99 1.89 -19.37
CA ASP A 40 14.88 2.78 -18.60
C ASP A 40 16.04 1.98 -17.98
N GLU A 41 17.28 2.38 -18.29
CA GLU A 41 18.49 1.63 -17.93
C GLU A 41 18.73 1.54 -16.42
N ASP A 42 18.46 2.62 -15.68
CA ASP A 42 18.61 2.66 -14.23
C ASP A 42 17.60 1.74 -13.54
N GLU A 43 16.35 1.79 -13.99
CA GLU A 43 15.28 0.93 -13.52
C GLU A 43 15.51 -0.54 -13.90
N LEU A 44 16.07 -0.79 -15.08
CA LEU A 44 16.45 -2.12 -15.54
C LEU A 44 17.52 -2.71 -14.62
N ALA A 45 18.56 -1.93 -14.28
CA ALA A 45 19.62 -2.35 -13.37
C ALA A 45 19.06 -2.69 -11.97
N LYS A 46 18.17 -1.85 -11.42
CA LYS A 46 17.50 -2.09 -10.12
C LYS A 46 16.65 -3.36 -10.14
N ALA A 47 15.87 -3.57 -11.20
CA ALA A 47 15.04 -4.76 -11.36
C ALA A 47 15.90 -6.03 -11.46
N ARG A 48 17.00 -5.98 -12.23
CA ARG A 48 17.95 -7.10 -12.37
C ARG A 48 18.57 -7.47 -11.04
N GLU A 49 18.97 -6.49 -10.25
CA GLU A 49 19.57 -6.71 -8.93
C GLU A 49 18.55 -7.29 -7.93
N GLN A 50 17.30 -6.84 -7.98
CA GLN A 50 16.21 -7.44 -7.21
C GLN A 50 15.93 -8.90 -7.60
N LEU A 51 15.92 -9.23 -8.90
CA LEU A 51 15.75 -10.61 -9.34
C LEU A 51 16.92 -11.48 -8.90
N LYS A 52 18.17 -10.98 -8.96
CA LYS A 52 19.35 -11.69 -8.44
C LYS A 52 19.23 -11.98 -6.94
N ARG A 53 18.81 -11.00 -6.13
CA ARG A 53 18.53 -11.22 -4.70
C ARG A 53 17.50 -12.33 -4.49
N THR A 54 16.44 -12.33 -5.30
CA THR A 54 15.38 -13.35 -5.21
C THR A 54 15.87 -14.73 -5.66
N TYR A 55 16.64 -14.81 -6.76
CA TYR A 55 17.26 -16.04 -7.25
C TYR A 55 18.24 -16.66 -6.23
N ASN A 56 18.97 -15.83 -5.50
CA ASN A 56 19.91 -16.26 -4.47
C ASN A 56 19.24 -16.61 -3.13
N ALA A 57 17.94 -16.35 -2.97
CA ALA A 57 17.20 -16.59 -1.73
C ALA A 57 16.59 -18.01 -1.65
N TYR A 58 16.79 -18.85 -2.67
CA TYR A 58 16.38 -20.24 -2.64
C TYR A 58 17.13 -21.02 -1.56
N ASN A 59 16.42 -21.86 -0.81
CA ASN A 59 17.03 -22.74 0.17
C ASN A 59 17.69 -23.97 -0.49
N ALA A 60 18.28 -24.86 0.32
CA ALA A 60 18.92 -26.09 -0.15
C ALA A 60 17.95 -27.03 -0.89
N ASP A 61 16.67 -27.00 -0.51
CA ASP A 61 15.60 -27.81 -1.10
C ASP A 61 15.08 -27.24 -2.43
N GLY A 62 15.57 -26.07 -2.85
CA GLY A 62 15.13 -25.41 -4.07
C GLY A 62 13.79 -24.70 -3.95
N GLU A 63 13.37 -24.34 -2.73
CA GLU A 63 12.18 -23.56 -2.44
C GLU A 63 12.51 -22.08 -2.20
N LEU A 64 11.62 -21.18 -2.63
CA LEU A 64 11.69 -19.76 -2.31
C LEU A 64 10.77 -19.43 -1.13
N ARG A 65 11.35 -19.34 0.07
CA ARG A 65 10.63 -18.99 1.30
C ARG A 65 10.89 -17.55 1.68
N VAL A 66 9.92 -16.67 1.42
CA VAL A 66 10.02 -15.23 1.63
C VAL A 66 9.51 -14.87 3.01
N ARG A 67 10.39 -14.28 3.82
CA ARG A 67 10.02 -13.75 5.13
C ARG A 67 9.48 -12.34 5.00
N TYR A 68 8.39 -12.05 5.69
CA TYR A 68 7.76 -10.75 5.81
C TYR A 68 7.91 -10.25 7.25
N LYS A 69 8.02 -8.92 7.42
CA LYS A 69 8.04 -8.28 8.74
C LYS A 69 7.25 -6.99 8.74
N ARG A 70 6.68 -6.67 9.88
CA ARG A 70 6.08 -5.36 10.13
C ARG A 70 7.17 -4.35 10.50
N THR A 71 6.89 -3.07 10.30
CA THR A 71 7.86 -1.99 10.56
C THR A 71 7.54 -1.15 11.79
N ILE A 72 6.35 -1.29 12.36
CA ILE A 72 5.90 -0.47 13.48
C ILE A 72 5.74 -1.38 14.69
N THR A 73 6.36 -1.01 15.81
CA THR A 73 6.19 -1.71 17.08
C THR A 73 5.63 -0.73 18.10
N ILE A 74 4.50 -1.09 18.72
CA ILE A 74 3.79 -0.28 19.72
C ILE A 74 3.51 -1.19 20.91
N ALA A 75 4.01 -0.83 22.10
CA ALA A 75 3.85 -1.61 23.34
C ALA A 75 4.19 -3.11 23.17
N GLY A 76 5.28 -3.42 22.46
CA GLY A 76 5.74 -4.79 22.21
C GLY A 76 4.95 -5.58 21.15
N LYS A 77 3.91 -4.98 20.54
CA LYS A 77 3.14 -5.58 19.44
C LYS A 77 3.54 -4.97 18.10
N GLU A 78 3.53 -5.77 17.05
CA GLU A 78 3.88 -5.33 15.70
C GLU A 78 2.65 -4.93 14.88
N TYR A 79 2.77 -3.82 14.14
CA TYR A 79 1.72 -3.18 13.35
C TYR A 79 2.26 -2.66 12.00
N GLY A 80 1.33 -2.29 11.14
CA GLY A 80 1.63 -1.69 9.85
C GLY A 80 1.87 -2.72 8.75
N ARG A 81 2.21 -2.22 7.57
CA ARG A 81 2.45 -3.03 6.38
C ARG A 81 3.51 -4.10 6.63
N LEU A 82 3.29 -5.26 6.02
CA LEU A 82 4.31 -6.29 5.87
C LEU A 82 5.28 -5.91 4.76
N TYR A 83 6.56 -6.08 5.02
CA TYR A 83 7.64 -5.88 4.06
C TYR A 83 8.44 -7.16 3.89
N ALA A 84 8.66 -7.58 2.66
CA ALA A 84 9.54 -8.68 2.35
C ALA A 84 10.98 -8.36 2.78
N VAL A 85 11.54 -9.22 3.61
CA VAL A 85 12.88 -9.04 4.19
C VAL A 85 13.93 -9.11 3.08
N LYS A 86 14.90 -8.19 3.12
CA LYS A 86 15.97 -8.02 2.10
C LYS A 86 15.47 -7.69 0.68
N GLY A 87 14.21 -7.28 0.52
CA GLY A 87 13.63 -6.94 -0.78
C GLY A 87 13.66 -8.12 -1.75
N VAL A 88 13.34 -9.31 -1.22
CA VAL A 88 13.25 -10.58 -1.95
C VAL A 88 11.78 -10.84 -2.29
N GLY A 89 11.52 -11.44 -3.46
CA GLY A 89 10.20 -11.94 -3.79
C GLY A 89 9.27 -10.93 -4.47
N LEU A 90 8.04 -11.38 -4.67
CA LEU A 90 7.01 -10.77 -5.53
C LEU A 90 6.61 -9.36 -5.12
N GLN A 91 6.60 -9.06 -3.81
CA GLN A 91 6.12 -7.77 -3.29
C GLN A 91 6.86 -6.58 -3.90
N THR A 92 8.16 -6.74 -4.11
CA THR A 92 9.02 -5.61 -4.50
C THR A 92 9.15 -5.48 -6.02
N MET A 93 8.74 -6.50 -6.79
CA MET A 93 8.91 -6.55 -8.24
C MET A 93 7.96 -5.60 -8.97
N LYS A 94 8.41 -5.07 -10.11
CA LYS A 94 7.51 -4.37 -11.04
C LYS A 94 6.37 -5.28 -11.47
N ARG A 95 5.19 -4.69 -11.66
CA ARG A 95 3.93 -5.40 -11.93
C ARG A 95 4.05 -6.30 -13.16
N GLU A 96 4.69 -5.81 -14.21
CA GLU A 96 4.85 -6.48 -15.50
C GLU A 96 5.76 -7.71 -15.38
N VAL A 97 6.90 -7.54 -14.70
CA VAL A 97 7.87 -8.62 -14.42
C VAL A 97 7.23 -9.69 -13.53
N ARG A 98 6.57 -9.26 -12.46
CA ARG A 98 5.79 -10.14 -11.59
C ARG A 98 4.73 -10.93 -12.36
N GLY A 99 3.96 -10.25 -13.21
CA GLY A 99 2.93 -10.88 -14.03
C GLY A 99 3.50 -11.91 -14.99
N ALA A 100 4.67 -11.67 -15.58
CA ALA A 100 5.35 -12.63 -16.44
C ALA A 100 5.81 -13.88 -15.67
N LEU A 101 6.40 -13.70 -14.48
CA LEU A 101 6.84 -14.82 -13.65
C LEU A 101 5.66 -15.66 -13.11
N LEU A 102 4.56 -15.02 -12.72
CA LEU A 102 3.35 -15.74 -12.30
C LEU A 102 2.70 -16.50 -13.47
N ARG A 103 2.74 -15.96 -14.70
CA ARG A 103 2.29 -16.68 -15.89
C ARG A 103 3.14 -17.92 -16.18
N ASP A 104 4.46 -17.84 -16.04
CA ASP A 104 5.31 -19.03 -16.11
C ASP A 104 4.91 -20.06 -15.05
N ALA A 105 4.71 -19.63 -13.81
CA ALA A 105 4.28 -20.53 -12.73
C ALA A 105 2.96 -21.25 -13.07
N MET A 106 1.94 -20.52 -13.58
CA MET A 106 0.66 -21.12 -14.01
C MET A 106 0.83 -22.09 -15.17
N ALA A 107 1.66 -21.75 -16.17
CA ALA A 107 1.91 -22.64 -17.31
C ALA A 107 2.53 -23.99 -16.90
N ASN A 108 3.18 -24.03 -15.74
CA ASN A 108 3.81 -25.22 -15.17
C ASN A 108 2.99 -25.85 -14.03
N SER A 109 1.75 -25.39 -13.80
CA SER A 109 0.86 -25.89 -12.75
C SER A 109 -0.59 -25.91 -13.26
N PRO A 110 -0.98 -26.98 -14.00
CA PRO A 110 -2.33 -27.09 -14.57
C PRO A 110 -3.41 -26.95 -13.50
N GLY A 111 -4.45 -26.16 -13.81
CA GLY A 111 -5.56 -25.88 -12.89
C GLY A 111 -5.29 -24.76 -11.89
N VAL A 112 -4.05 -24.29 -11.75
CA VAL A 112 -3.70 -23.22 -10.82
C VAL A 112 -3.84 -21.85 -11.45
N VAL A 113 -4.53 -20.95 -10.74
CA VAL A 113 -4.64 -19.53 -11.11
C VAL A 113 -4.03 -18.67 -10.00
N TYR A 114 -3.14 -17.74 -10.37
CA TYR A 114 -2.71 -16.68 -9.45
C TYR A 114 -3.52 -15.41 -9.68
N LYS A 115 -4.03 -14.81 -8.60
CA LYS A 115 -4.80 -13.57 -8.62
C LYS A 115 -4.06 -12.51 -7.79
N ASP A 116 -3.76 -11.35 -8.39
CA ASP A 116 -3.19 -10.17 -7.72
C ASP A 116 -4.36 -9.27 -7.28
N ILE A 117 -4.61 -9.23 -5.98
CA ILE A 117 -5.75 -8.55 -5.36
C ILE A 117 -5.23 -7.29 -4.67
N ASP A 118 -5.80 -6.13 -5.00
CA ASP A 118 -5.37 -4.83 -4.49
C ASP A 118 -6.56 -4.03 -3.93
N MET A 119 -6.32 -3.30 -2.84
CA MET A 119 -7.32 -2.40 -2.24
C MET A 119 -7.43 -1.11 -3.06
N ALA A 120 -8.53 -0.99 -3.81
CA ALA A 120 -8.79 0.20 -4.60
C ALA A 120 -8.88 1.47 -3.72
N ASN A 121 -8.01 2.45 -3.98
CA ASN A 121 -7.99 3.74 -3.27
C ASN A 121 -7.89 3.59 -1.73
N ALA A 122 -7.15 2.58 -1.27
CA ALA A 122 -7.13 2.13 0.13
C ALA A 122 -7.11 3.26 1.16
N GLN A 123 -6.09 4.12 1.11
CA GLN A 123 -5.83 5.10 2.16
C GLN A 123 -6.90 6.20 2.29
N PRO A 124 -7.33 6.90 1.22
CA PRO A 124 -8.46 7.82 1.30
C PRO A 124 -9.74 7.15 1.80
N THR A 125 -10.03 5.93 1.36
CA THR A 125 -11.21 5.16 1.79
C THR A 125 -11.13 4.81 3.27
N ILE A 126 -9.99 4.30 3.75
CA ILE A 126 -9.75 4.02 5.17
C ILE A 126 -9.91 5.29 6.00
N LEU A 127 -9.32 6.41 5.57
CA LEU A 127 -9.40 7.68 6.28
C LEU A 127 -10.85 8.17 6.41
N LEU A 128 -11.62 8.12 5.31
CA LEU A 128 -13.03 8.48 5.31
C LEU A 128 -13.83 7.64 6.33
N HIS A 129 -13.63 6.32 6.35
CA HIS A 129 -14.32 5.43 7.27
C HIS A 129 -13.86 5.58 8.73
N ALA A 130 -12.57 5.85 8.97
CA ALA A 130 -12.05 6.13 10.31
C ALA A 130 -12.63 7.43 10.89
N CYS A 131 -13.04 8.36 10.02
CA CYS A 131 -13.62 9.65 10.40
C CYS A 131 -15.15 9.64 10.50
N TRP A 132 -15.84 8.55 10.16
CA TRP A 132 -17.31 8.43 10.02
C TRP A 132 -17.95 9.41 9.03
N GLY A 133 -17.18 10.01 8.12
CA GLY A 133 -17.71 10.84 7.01
C GLY A 133 -18.43 12.15 7.38
N GLU A 134 -18.73 12.41 8.65
CA GLU A 134 -19.61 13.53 9.06
C GLU A 134 -18.98 14.92 8.95
N HIS A 135 -17.66 15.03 8.74
CA HIS A 135 -16.94 16.31 8.70
C HIS A 135 -15.93 16.44 7.54
N VAL A 136 -16.03 15.59 6.51
CA VAL A 136 -15.04 15.54 5.41
C VAL A 136 -15.72 15.35 4.03
N PRO A 137 -16.56 16.31 3.61
CA PRO A 137 -17.40 16.17 2.40
C PRO A 137 -16.62 16.02 1.10
N HIS A 138 -15.46 16.64 0.97
CA HIS A 138 -14.62 16.64 -0.23
C HIS A 138 -13.72 15.40 -0.30
N LEU A 139 -13.26 14.89 0.84
CA LEU A 139 -12.66 13.56 0.92
C LEU A 139 -13.68 12.48 0.53
N LYS A 140 -14.93 12.61 1.02
CA LYS A 140 -16.03 11.74 0.67
C LYS A 140 -16.33 11.79 -0.83
N ASP A 141 -16.48 13.00 -1.39
CA ASP A 141 -16.68 13.20 -2.83
C ASP A 141 -15.55 12.58 -3.65
N TYR A 142 -14.29 12.74 -3.24
CA TYR A 142 -13.16 12.08 -3.92
C TYR A 142 -13.23 10.55 -3.86
N VAL A 143 -13.67 9.95 -2.75
CA VAL A 143 -13.79 8.49 -2.63
C VAL A 143 -14.94 7.96 -3.49
N GLU A 144 -16.10 8.63 -3.49
CA GLU A 144 -17.32 8.20 -4.19
C GLU A 144 -17.29 8.55 -5.70
N ASN A 145 -16.69 9.68 -6.07
CA ASN A 145 -16.66 10.25 -7.43
C ASN A 145 -15.23 10.40 -7.97
N ARG A 146 -14.34 9.47 -7.59
CA ARG A 146 -12.90 9.52 -7.88
C ARG A 146 -12.56 9.81 -9.34
N GLU A 147 -13.25 9.17 -10.27
CA GLU A 147 -12.97 9.30 -11.70
C GLU A 147 -13.30 10.70 -12.22
N GLN A 148 -14.37 11.30 -11.72
CA GLN A 148 -14.78 12.66 -12.02
C GLN A 148 -13.78 13.67 -11.45
N CYS A 149 -13.35 13.49 -10.20
CA CYS A 149 -12.33 14.35 -9.59
C CYS A 149 -11.00 14.29 -10.37
N LEU A 150 -10.57 13.09 -10.76
CA LEU A 150 -9.34 12.92 -11.56
C LEU A 150 -9.47 13.55 -12.95
N LYS A 151 -10.63 13.39 -13.60
CA LYS A 151 -10.91 14.00 -14.89
C LYS A 151 -10.86 15.54 -14.80
N ALA A 152 -11.46 16.13 -13.78
CA ALA A 152 -11.41 17.58 -13.56
C ALA A 152 -9.97 18.10 -13.41
N VAL A 153 -9.12 17.38 -12.67
CA VAL A 153 -7.70 17.73 -12.53
C VAL A 153 -6.93 17.57 -13.85
N MET A 154 -7.19 16.50 -14.60
CA MET A 154 -6.56 16.24 -15.89
C MET A 154 -6.91 17.31 -16.92
N GLU A 155 -8.19 17.69 -17.00
CA GLU A 155 -8.69 18.69 -17.96
C GLU A 155 -8.19 20.09 -17.62
N ASP A 156 -8.28 20.50 -16.36
CA ASP A 156 -7.81 21.81 -15.94
C ASP A 156 -6.28 21.89 -16.08
N SER A 157 -5.52 20.93 -15.55
CA SER A 157 -4.05 20.97 -15.53
C SER A 157 -3.35 20.38 -16.76
N GLU A 158 -4.09 19.94 -17.78
CA GLU A 158 -3.57 19.31 -19.02
C GLU A 158 -2.57 18.18 -18.75
N CYS A 159 -2.87 17.33 -17.76
CA CYS A 159 -1.94 16.31 -17.29
C CYS A 159 -2.49 14.89 -17.47
N SER A 160 -1.58 13.90 -17.39
CA SER A 160 -1.97 12.50 -17.46
C SER A 160 -2.72 12.08 -16.19
N ARG A 161 -3.49 11.01 -16.29
CA ARG A 161 -4.19 10.40 -15.16
C ARG A 161 -3.26 10.02 -14.00
N SER A 162 -2.04 9.55 -14.29
CA SER A 162 -1.06 9.19 -13.26
C SER A 162 -0.57 10.42 -12.49
N VAL A 163 -0.36 11.55 -13.19
CA VAL A 163 0.00 12.84 -12.60
C VAL A 163 -1.15 13.39 -11.74
N ALA A 164 -2.39 13.34 -12.24
CA ALA A 164 -3.58 13.72 -11.48
C ALA A 164 -3.78 12.88 -10.21
N LYS A 165 -3.61 11.56 -10.28
CA LYS A 165 -3.63 10.67 -9.10
C LYS A 165 -2.55 11.07 -8.08
N ASN A 166 -1.38 11.50 -8.56
CA ASN A 166 -0.28 11.92 -7.69
C ASN A 166 -0.60 13.17 -6.87
N LEU A 167 -1.52 14.04 -7.32
CA LEU A 167 -1.98 15.18 -6.54
C LEU A 167 -2.60 14.71 -5.22
N PHE A 168 -3.63 13.86 -5.29
CA PHE A 168 -4.33 13.37 -4.10
C PHE A 168 -3.42 12.59 -3.14
N ILE A 169 -2.47 11.79 -3.67
CA ILE A 169 -1.44 11.14 -2.84
C ILE A 169 -0.57 12.20 -2.13
N THR A 170 -0.16 13.24 -2.84
CA THR A 170 0.67 14.32 -2.28
C THR A 170 -0.07 15.06 -1.17
N LEU A 171 -1.33 15.41 -1.40
CA LEU A 171 -2.17 16.11 -0.43
C LEU A 171 -2.49 15.27 0.80
N LEU A 172 -2.76 13.97 0.61
CA LEU A 172 -2.98 13.02 1.70
C LEU A 172 -1.79 13.03 2.67
N TYR A 173 -0.56 13.09 2.15
CA TYR A 173 0.67 13.15 2.96
C TYR A 173 1.15 14.58 3.28
N PHE A 174 0.21 15.54 3.35
CA PHE A 174 0.43 16.94 3.74
C PHE A 174 1.43 17.71 2.84
N GLY A 175 1.56 17.30 1.59
CA GLY A 175 2.13 18.16 0.55
C GLY A 175 1.12 19.19 0.08
N ASP A 176 1.52 20.03 -0.86
CA ASP A 176 0.69 21.11 -1.39
C ASP A 176 0.64 21.12 -2.92
N TYR A 177 -0.37 21.82 -3.45
CA TYR A 177 -0.63 21.95 -4.88
C TYR A 177 0.56 22.54 -5.66
N ARG A 178 1.26 23.55 -5.10
CA ARG A 178 2.40 24.19 -5.79
C ARG A 178 3.58 23.24 -5.90
N THR A 179 3.89 22.50 -4.83
CA THR A 179 4.92 21.47 -4.82
C THR A 179 4.60 20.36 -5.81
N TRP A 180 3.34 19.93 -5.90
CA TRP A 180 2.90 18.98 -6.92
C TRP A 180 3.07 19.53 -8.34
N CYS A 181 2.67 20.77 -8.60
CA CYS A 181 2.86 21.42 -9.91
C CYS A 181 4.34 21.45 -10.30
N PHE A 182 5.21 21.94 -9.42
CA PHE A 182 6.65 22.03 -9.66
C PHE A 182 7.26 20.67 -9.98
N LYS A 183 6.90 19.63 -9.22
CA LYS A 183 7.40 18.26 -9.42
C LYS A 183 7.08 17.69 -10.81
N HIS A 184 5.96 18.11 -11.41
CA HIS A 184 5.49 17.60 -12.70
C HIS A 184 5.63 18.63 -13.84
N GLY A 185 6.37 19.72 -13.63
CA GLY A 185 6.59 20.75 -14.66
C GLY A 185 5.34 21.55 -15.03
N LEU A 186 4.35 21.62 -14.13
CA LEU A 186 3.10 22.36 -14.34
C LEU A 186 3.20 23.77 -13.76
N VAL A 187 2.43 24.70 -14.33
CA VAL A 187 2.33 26.08 -13.82
C VAL A 187 1.19 26.18 -12.80
N PRO A 188 1.46 26.55 -11.54
CA PRO A 188 0.40 26.69 -10.54
C PRO A 188 -0.53 27.85 -10.87
N ARG A 189 -1.84 27.62 -10.77
CA ARG A 189 -2.89 28.63 -10.98
C ARG A 189 -3.81 28.71 -9.78
N GLU A 190 -3.65 29.76 -8.96
CA GLU A 190 -4.32 29.95 -7.66
C GLU A 190 -5.85 29.88 -7.71
N TRP A 191 -6.46 30.20 -8.84
CA TRP A 191 -7.92 30.23 -9.00
C TRP A 191 -8.49 29.09 -9.86
N SER A 192 -7.63 28.15 -10.25
CA SER A 192 -8.01 27.00 -11.07
C SER A 192 -8.96 26.03 -10.36
N VAL A 193 -9.64 25.20 -11.14
CA VAL A 193 -10.48 24.11 -10.59
C VAL A 193 -9.60 23.16 -9.76
N THR A 194 -8.42 22.81 -10.27
CA THR A 194 -7.47 21.94 -9.57
C THR A 194 -7.04 22.52 -8.23
N CYS A 195 -6.71 23.81 -8.16
CA CYS A 195 -6.29 24.45 -6.92
C CYS A 195 -7.41 24.47 -5.86
N LYS A 196 -8.66 24.68 -6.28
CA LYS A 196 -9.83 24.62 -5.39
C LYS A 196 -10.05 23.21 -4.83
N ILE A 197 -10.06 22.20 -5.70
CA ILE A 197 -10.16 20.78 -5.31
C ILE A 197 -9.04 20.42 -4.33
N ALA A 198 -7.80 20.80 -4.63
CA ALA A 198 -6.65 20.49 -3.80
C ALA A 198 -6.77 21.09 -2.40
N ARG A 199 -7.14 22.37 -2.30
CA ARG A 199 -7.34 23.05 -1.03
C ARG A 199 -8.44 22.40 -0.19
N GLN A 200 -9.60 22.17 -0.81
CA GLN A 200 -10.76 21.55 -0.19
C GLN A 200 -10.45 20.14 0.33
N PHE A 201 -9.80 19.32 -0.49
CA PHE A 201 -9.37 17.98 -0.09
C PHE A 201 -8.34 18.02 1.05
N SER A 202 -7.38 18.96 1.03
CA SER A 202 -6.41 19.12 2.10
C SER A 202 -7.03 19.57 3.43
N GLU A 203 -8.00 20.48 3.39
CA GLU A 203 -8.75 20.91 4.58
C GLU A 203 -9.44 19.71 5.24
N ASP A 204 -10.08 18.85 4.45
CA ASP A 204 -10.70 17.61 4.92
C ASP A 204 -9.70 16.60 5.46
N VAL A 205 -8.55 16.40 4.80
CA VAL A 205 -7.50 15.48 5.30
C VAL A 205 -6.95 15.96 6.64
N ILE A 206 -6.76 17.27 6.84
CA ILE A 206 -6.32 17.83 8.12
C ILE A 206 -7.39 17.59 9.19
N ALA A 207 -8.65 17.90 8.90
CA ALA A 207 -9.76 17.68 9.83
C ALA A 207 -9.89 16.19 10.20
N ALA A 208 -9.76 15.30 9.21
CA ALA A 208 -9.78 13.85 9.39
C ALA A 208 -8.68 13.40 10.36
N VAL A 209 -7.43 13.79 10.11
CA VAL A 209 -6.28 13.37 10.90
C VAL A 209 -6.29 13.98 12.30
N ASP A 210 -6.80 15.20 12.48
CA ASP A 210 -6.95 15.81 13.81
C ASP A 210 -8.02 15.10 14.66
N ALA A 211 -8.99 14.42 14.02
CA ALA A 211 -9.99 13.60 14.70
C ALA A 211 -9.50 12.17 15.02
N VAL A 212 -8.47 11.67 14.33
CA VAL A 212 -7.92 10.30 14.52
C VAL A 212 -7.43 10.02 15.95
N PRO A 213 -6.67 10.92 16.64
CA PRO A 213 -6.24 10.71 18.02
C PRO A 213 -7.37 10.39 18.99
N LEU A 214 -8.56 10.96 18.79
CA LEU A 214 -9.72 10.76 19.68
C LEU A 214 -10.24 9.32 19.67
N ARG A 215 -9.74 8.48 18.76
CA ARG A 215 -10.21 7.12 18.51
C ARG A 215 -9.08 6.10 18.53
N LEU A 216 -7.83 6.56 18.56
CA LEU A 216 -6.66 5.71 18.66
C LEU A 216 -6.30 5.48 20.13
N PRO A 217 -5.78 4.29 20.49
CA PRO A 217 -5.15 4.10 21.78
C PRO A 217 -3.94 5.04 21.95
N ASP A 218 -3.73 5.57 23.16
CA ASP A 218 -2.63 6.51 23.47
C ASP A 218 -1.25 6.00 23.02
N ALA A 219 -1.03 4.69 23.07
CA ALA A 219 0.22 4.08 22.62
C ALA A 219 0.55 4.38 21.13
N PHE A 220 -0.46 4.60 20.29
CA PHE A 220 -0.27 5.00 18.89
C PHE A 220 0.16 6.46 18.77
N THR A 221 -0.45 7.37 19.53
CA THR A 221 -0.06 8.78 19.55
C THR A 221 1.33 8.96 20.15
N ASP A 222 1.66 8.19 21.19
CA ASP A 222 3.01 8.15 21.77
C ASP A 222 4.04 7.70 20.75
N LYS A 223 3.73 6.66 19.98
CA LYS A 223 4.61 6.18 18.91
C LYS A 223 4.78 7.22 17.81
N ALA A 224 3.71 7.92 17.43
CA ALA A 224 3.80 9.00 16.45
C ALA A 224 4.72 10.14 16.93
N ALA A 225 4.60 10.53 18.20
CA ALA A 225 5.45 11.56 18.81
C ALA A 225 6.91 11.10 18.91
N GLU A 226 7.17 9.84 19.24
CA GLU A 226 8.52 9.24 19.21
C GLU A 226 9.14 9.31 17.81
N MET A 227 8.41 8.84 16.79
CA MET A 227 8.88 8.85 15.39
C MET A 227 9.13 10.29 14.89
N GLU A 228 8.28 11.24 15.29
CA GLU A 228 8.48 12.65 14.99
C GLU A 228 9.80 13.16 15.60
N ARG A 229 10.04 12.94 16.90
CA ARG A 229 11.28 13.38 17.57
C ARG A 229 12.53 12.86 16.87
N THR A 230 12.53 11.58 16.51
CA THR A 230 13.64 10.95 15.76
C THR A 230 13.87 11.65 14.43
N LYS A 231 12.82 11.85 13.62
CA LYS A 231 12.95 12.51 12.31
C LYS A 231 13.34 13.99 12.41
N ARG A 232 12.91 14.70 13.45
CA ARG A 232 13.37 16.08 13.71
C ARG A 232 14.86 16.10 14.01
N SER A 233 15.36 15.17 14.82
CA SER A 233 16.78 15.04 15.12
C SER A 233 17.61 14.71 13.87
N GLU A 234 17.14 13.78 13.03
CA GLU A 234 17.78 13.44 11.76
C GLU A 234 17.84 14.65 10.80
N ALA A 235 16.72 15.36 10.63
CA ALA A 235 16.67 16.56 9.78
C ALA A 235 17.61 17.66 10.28
N ALA A 236 17.68 17.87 11.60
CA ALA A 236 18.61 18.83 12.20
C ALA A 236 20.07 18.46 11.93
N ARG A 237 20.43 17.17 12.08
CA ARG A 237 21.77 16.66 11.77
C ARG A 237 22.14 16.84 10.30
N GLU A 238 21.17 16.74 9.40
CA GLU A 238 21.35 16.87 7.95
C GLU A 238 21.19 18.32 7.44
N GLY A 239 20.90 19.29 8.33
CA GLY A 239 20.62 20.67 7.93
C GLY A 239 19.37 20.84 7.07
N LYS A 240 18.43 19.89 7.13
CA LYS A 240 17.19 19.89 6.35
C LYS A 240 16.06 20.58 7.12
N PRO A 241 15.17 21.30 6.42
CA PRO A 241 14.00 21.91 7.06
C PRO A 241 13.07 20.82 7.61
N VAL A 242 12.52 21.07 8.80
CA VAL A 242 11.55 20.18 9.44
C VAL A 242 10.14 20.54 8.97
N PRO A 243 9.36 19.61 8.40
CA PRO A 243 7.99 19.88 8.01
C PRO A 243 7.11 20.26 9.21
N ALA A 244 6.28 21.30 9.06
CA ALA A 244 5.35 21.74 10.11
C ALA A 244 4.37 20.63 10.55
N ASN A 245 3.94 19.78 9.60
CA ASN A 245 2.98 18.69 9.82
C ASN A 245 3.64 17.33 10.08
N LEU A 246 4.89 17.30 10.55
CA LEU A 246 5.64 16.05 10.72
C LEU A 246 4.95 15.06 11.67
N TYR A 247 4.39 15.55 12.78
CA TYR A 247 3.59 14.75 13.72
C TYR A 247 2.39 14.09 13.02
N ARG A 248 1.52 14.91 12.40
CA ARG A 248 0.34 14.44 11.66
C ARG A 248 0.71 13.39 10.61
N LYS A 249 1.82 13.61 9.91
CA LYS A 249 2.35 12.66 8.93
C LYS A 249 2.76 11.32 9.57
N GLN A 250 3.36 11.32 10.76
CA GLN A 250 3.71 10.07 11.45
C GLN A 250 2.44 9.37 11.97
N LEU A 251 1.53 10.12 12.57
CA LEU A 251 0.27 9.59 13.08
C LEU A 251 -0.55 8.94 11.96
N MET A 252 -0.74 9.64 10.84
CA MET A 252 -1.46 9.13 9.69
C MET A 252 -0.78 7.90 9.09
N TYR A 253 0.56 7.89 8.99
CA TYR A 253 1.32 6.73 8.54
C TYR A 253 1.05 5.50 9.42
N ILE A 254 1.11 5.65 10.74
CA ILE A 254 0.87 4.56 11.68
C ILE A 254 -0.58 4.08 11.56
N ALA A 255 -1.56 4.99 11.61
CA ALA A 255 -2.97 4.67 11.58
C ALA A 255 -3.36 3.93 10.30
N LEU A 256 -3.07 4.52 9.14
CA LEU A 256 -3.45 3.95 7.84
C LEU A 256 -2.73 2.64 7.56
N SER A 257 -1.42 2.54 7.84
CA SER A 257 -0.68 1.29 7.63
C SER A 257 -1.20 0.16 8.52
N SER A 258 -1.62 0.48 9.75
CA SER A 258 -2.13 -0.52 10.68
C SER A 258 -3.52 -1.02 10.27
N TYR A 259 -4.34 -0.15 9.66
CA TYR A 259 -5.61 -0.52 9.06
C TYR A 259 -5.47 -1.34 7.78
N GLU A 260 -4.56 -0.95 6.89
CA GLU A 260 -4.25 -1.73 5.68
C GLU A 260 -3.84 -3.16 6.06
N ASP A 261 -3.00 -3.30 7.08
CA ASP A 261 -2.60 -4.61 7.61
C ASP A 261 -3.79 -5.39 8.17
N TYR A 262 -4.66 -4.75 8.94
CA TYR A 262 -5.89 -5.38 9.47
C TYR A 262 -6.81 -5.89 8.34
N ILE A 263 -7.10 -5.05 7.34
CA ILE A 263 -7.93 -5.41 6.19
C ILE A 263 -7.30 -6.56 5.41
N ARG A 264 -5.98 -6.52 5.21
CA ARG A 264 -5.21 -7.59 4.55
C ARG A 264 -5.25 -8.90 5.33
N GLU A 265 -5.16 -8.87 6.66
CA GLU A 265 -5.30 -10.07 7.50
C GLU A 265 -6.70 -10.69 7.34
N ASN A 266 -7.75 -9.87 7.37
CA ASN A 266 -9.12 -10.34 7.13
C ASN A 266 -9.29 -10.94 5.75
N ALA A 267 -8.72 -10.31 4.73
CA ALA A 267 -8.69 -10.84 3.37
C ALA A 267 -7.94 -12.18 3.28
N SER A 268 -6.81 -12.31 3.97
CA SER A 268 -6.03 -13.56 4.02
C SER A 268 -6.83 -14.70 4.65
N ARG A 269 -7.59 -14.42 5.73
CA ARG A 269 -8.50 -15.38 6.36
C ARG A 269 -9.64 -15.78 5.41
N SER A 270 -10.30 -14.81 4.79
CA SER A 270 -11.38 -15.06 3.82
C SER A 270 -10.91 -15.91 2.63
N VAL A 271 -9.68 -15.71 2.16
CA VAL A 271 -9.08 -16.55 1.10
C VAL A 271 -8.89 -17.99 1.59
N ALA A 272 -8.34 -18.17 2.79
CA ALA A 272 -8.11 -19.51 3.37
C ALA A 272 -9.42 -20.27 3.60
N GLU A 273 -10.46 -19.61 4.10
CA GLU A 273 -11.80 -20.18 4.29
C GLU A 273 -12.44 -20.67 2.98
N GLN A 274 -12.07 -20.05 1.85
CA GLN A 274 -12.54 -20.43 0.51
C GLN A 274 -11.63 -21.47 -0.17
N GLY A 275 -10.64 -22.00 0.56
CA GLY A 275 -9.69 -23.01 0.07
C GLY A 275 -8.53 -22.43 -0.75
N GLY A 276 -8.39 -21.11 -0.85
CA GLY A 276 -7.25 -20.46 -1.50
C GLY A 276 -6.02 -20.38 -0.58
N LYS A 277 -4.85 -20.13 -1.18
CA LYS A 277 -3.59 -19.92 -0.44
C LYS A 277 -3.02 -18.54 -0.75
N VAL A 278 -2.70 -17.75 0.27
CA VAL A 278 -1.90 -16.53 0.09
C VAL A 278 -0.46 -16.94 -0.20
N VAL A 279 0.10 -16.46 -1.31
CA VAL A 279 1.47 -16.77 -1.72
C VAL A 279 2.41 -15.58 -1.62
N ALA A 280 1.91 -14.34 -1.64
CA ALA A 280 2.70 -13.15 -1.33
C ALA A 280 1.84 -12.06 -0.68
N HIS A 281 2.47 -11.26 0.18
CA HIS A 281 1.85 -10.06 0.74
C HIS A 281 2.25 -8.85 -0.09
N MET A 282 1.27 -8.05 -0.53
CA MET A 282 1.49 -6.75 -1.15
C MET A 282 1.30 -5.65 -0.11
N HIS A 283 1.72 -4.42 -0.41
CA HIS A 283 1.57 -3.31 0.53
C HIS A 283 0.10 -3.00 0.83
N ASP A 284 -0.73 -3.03 -0.20
CA ASP A 284 -2.15 -2.73 -0.23
C ASP A 284 -2.99 -3.93 -0.71
N GLY A 285 -2.44 -5.14 -0.66
CA GLY A 285 -3.08 -6.30 -1.28
C GLY A 285 -2.44 -7.65 -0.97
N LEU A 286 -2.80 -8.64 -1.78
CA LEU A 286 -2.37 -10.03 -1.66
C LEU A 286 -2.23 -10.65 -3.05
N ILE A 287 -1.28 -11.58 -3.19
CA ILE A 287 -1.28 -12.52 -4.30
C ILE A 287 -1.72 -13.86 -3.76
N ILE A 288 -2.76 -14.42 -4.40
CA ILE A 288 -3.34 -15.69 -3.98
C ILE A 288 -3.18 -16.73 -5.07
N ARG A 289 -3.05 -17.98 -4.65
CA ARG A 289 -3.13 -19.19 -5.44
C ARG A 289 -4.53 -19.78 -5.27
N ASP A 290 -5.19 -20.01 -6.39
CA ASP A 290 -6.53 -20.57 -6.47
C ASP A 290 -6.46 -21.81 -7.38
N ASP A 291 -6.47 -22.99 -6.76
CA ASP A 291 -6.25 -24.28 -7.44
C ASP A 291 -7.48 -24.77 -8.22
N HIS A 292 -8.65 -24.15 -8.01
CA HIS A 292 -9.92 -24.58 -8.61
C HIS A 292 -10.79 -23.43 -9.12
N GLY A 293 -10.30 -22.19 -9.10
CA GLY A 293 -11.10 -21.01 -9.41
C GLY A 293 -12.21 -20.75 -8.37
N SER A 294 -12.10 -21.33 -7.17
CA SER A 294 -13.15 -21.34 -6.15
C SER A 294 -13.18 -20.08 -5.30
N VAL A 295 -12.14 -19.25 -5.33
CA VAL A 295 -12.08 -18.03 -4.52
C VAL A 295 -12.93 -16.94 -5.17
N ASP A 296 -14.03 -16.63 -4.50
CA ASP A 296 -14.93 -15.51 -4.78
C ASP A 296 -14.29 -14.21 -4.28
N LEU A 297 -13.73 -13.45 -5.23
CA LEU A 297 -13.05 -12.19 -4.96
C LEU A 297 -13.97 -11.15 -4.31
N ALA A 298 -15.28 -11.20 -4.57
CA ALA A 298 -16.22 -10.26 -3.96
C ALA A 298 -16.35 -10.48 -2.44
N LYS A 299 -16.05 -11.69 -1.94
CA LYS A 299 -16.12 -12.03 -0.52
C LYS A 299 -14.80 -11.83 0.24
N VAL A 300 -13.70 -11.60 -0.47
CA VAL A 300 -12.36 -11.50 0.15
C VAL A 300 -12.32 -10.33 1.15
N PHE A 301 -12.87 -9.18 0.81
CA PHE A 301 -12.86 -8.00 1.69
C PHE A 301 -14.19 -7.72 2.42
N CYS A 302 -15.25 -8.50 2.19
CA CYS A 302 -16.59 -8.21 2.73
C CYS A 302 -16.87 -8.85 4.10
N LYS A 303 -16.06 -9.82 4.56
CA LYS A 303 -16.24 -10.46 5.87
C LYS A 303 -15.61 -9.61 6.99
N GLY A 304 -16.44 -8.75 7.55
CA GLY A 304 -16.16 -7.95 8.75
C GLY A 304 -17.37 -7.14 9.21
N ALA A 305 -18.28 -6.78 8.30
CA ALA A 305 -19.46 -5.97 8.64
C ALA A 305 -20.65 -6.74 9.23
N ALA A 306 -20.71 -8.07 9.10
CA ALA A 306 -21.90 -8.85 9.43
C ALA A 306 -21.88 -9.52 10.80
N GLU A 307 -20.72 -9.68 11.44
CA GLU A 307 -20.59 -10.47 12.68
C GLU A 307 -20.64 -9.62 13.97
N GLY A 308 -20.80 -8.29 13.86
CA GLY A 308 -20.84 -7.35 15.00
C GLY A 308 -22.17 -6.62 15.23
N ALA A 309 -23.24 -6.98 14.51
CA ALA A 309 -24.55 -6.32 14.59
C ALA A 309 -25.66 -7.20 15.20
N GLY A 310 -25.28 -8.22 15.99
CA GLY A 310 -26.18 -9.10 16.74
C GLY A 310 -26.09 -8.89 18.23
#